data_AF-A0A7W6E7V9-F1
#
_entry.id   AF-A0A7W6E7V9-F1
#
_cell.length_a   1.000
_cell.length_b   1.000
_cell.length_c   1.000
_cell.angle_alpha   90.00
_cell.angle_beta   90.00
_cell.angle_gamma   90.00
#
_symmetry.space_group_name_H-M   'P 1'
#
loop_
_entity.id
_entity.type
_entity.pdbx_description
1 polymer ?
#
loop_
_entity_poly.entity_id
_entity_poly.type
_entity_poly.pdbx_seq_one_letter_code
_entity_poly.pdbx_strand_id
1 'polypeptide(L)'
;MKWFMQMSLERRIFGCATAVAGLIVSFAIANGDWSLVRHLPGWPFHVAAIPGAGLAGLLFCNAFGREGPVGWIIAILAAALMTFVGSVLGAQLLTMSAAVVLGGSIMNLGGALGMLVVVDSATSPLVICVWLLSMAALHLLRRKLRGGWIPPRIWSRKMLSL
;
A
#
# COMPACT_ATOMS: atom_id res chain seq x y z
N MET A 1 2.47 12.73 26.37
CA MET A 1 3.31 11.58 25.94
C MET A 1 2.52 10.40 25.36
N LYS A 2 1.46 9.89 26.02
CA LYS A 2 0.66 8.73 25.54
C LYS A 2 0.08 8.91 24.11
N TRP A 3 -0.36 10.12 23.76
CA TRP A 3 -0.95 10.42 22.45
C TRP A 3 0.03 10.35 21.27
N PHE A 4 1.26 10.84 21.47
CA PHE A 4 2.34 10.74 20.47
C PHE A 4 2.77 9.27 20.25
N MET A 5 2.83 8.47 21.32
CA MET A 5 3.14 7.04 21.23
C MET A 5 2.03 6.26 20.49
N GLN A 6 0.75 6.55 20.76
CA GLN A 6 -0.37 5.91 20.04
C GLN A 6 -0.38 6.25 18.54
N MET A 7 -0.15 7.51 18.17
CA MET A 7 -0.01 7.88 16.76
C MET A 7 1.18 7.18 16.07
N SER A 8 2.26 6.92 16.80
CA SER A 8 3.38 6.14 16.27
C SER A 8 3.01 4.67 16.02
N LEU A 9 2.17 4.08 16.89
CA LEU A 9 1.81 2.67 16.80
C LEU A 9 0.81 2.42 15.66
N GLU A 10 -0.21 3.25 15.52
CA GLU A 10 -1.18 3.14 14.42
C GLU A 10 -0.51 3.24 13.04
N ARG A 11 0.45 4.18 12.90
CA ARG A 11 1.22 4.31 11.66
C ARG A 11 2.07 3.09 11.39
N ARG A 12 2.74 2.53 12.42
CA ARG A 12 3.52 1.29 12.28
C ARG A 12 2.65 0.11 11.85
N ILE A 13 1.49 -0.09 12.50
CA ILE A 13 0.55 -1.15 12.14
C ILE A 13 0.08 -0.99 10.69
N PHE A 14 -0.27 0.24 10.29
CA PHE A 14 -0.70 0.51 8.92
C PHE A 14 0.43 0.29 7.90
N GLY A 15 1.66 0.70 8.21
CA GLY A 15 2.84 0.43 7.39
C GLY A 15 3.08 -1.08 7.22
N CYS A 16 3.05 -1.86 8.29
CA CYS A 16 3.18 -3.32 8.23
C CYS A 16 2.05 -3.96 7.41
N ALA A 17 0.79 -3.53 7.62
CA ALA A 17 -0.34 -4.03 6.85
C ALA A 17 -0.20 -3.70 5.36
N THR A 18 0.33 -2.52 5.03
CA THR A 18 0.58 -2.11 3.65
C THR A 18 1.72 -2.92 3.03
N ALA A 19 2.76 -3.26 3.79
CA ALA A 19 3.81 -4.16 3.33
C ALA A 19 3.28 -5.58 3.02
N VAL A 20 2.39 -6.10 3.86
CA VAL A 20 1.71 -7.39 3.62
C VAL A 20 0.80 -7.30 2.39
N ALA A 21 0.02 -6.22 2.24
CA ALA A 21 -0.79 -5.99 1.05
C ALA A 21 0.07 -5.92 -0.23
N GLY A 22 1.22 -5.23 -0.16
CA GLY A 22 2.19 -5.18 -1.26
C GLY A 22 2.72 -6.56 -1.64
N LEU A 23 3.01 -7.41 -0.65
CA LEU A 23 3.42 -8.79 -0.89
C LEU A 23 2.31 -9.62 -1.55
N ILE A 24 1.07 -9.52 -1.07
CA ILE A 24 -0.09 -10.23 -1.64
C ILE A 24 -0.32 -9.83 -3.09
N VAL A 25 -0.32 -8.52 -3.38
CA VAL A 25 -0.49 -8.00 -4.76
C VAL A 25 0.69 -8.43 -5.63
N SER A 26 1.91 -8.43 -5.09
CA SER A 26 3.10 -8.93 -5.79
C SER A 26 2.99 -10.42 -6.16
N PHE A 27 2.45 -11.27 -5.28
CA PHE A 27 2.13 -12.66 -5.62
C PHE A 27 1.02 -12.79 -6.66
N ALA A 28 -0.01 -11.93 -6.61
CA ALA A 28 -1.04 -11.92 -7.63
C ALA A 28 -0.48 -11.53 -9.00
N ILE A 29 0.45 -10.57 -9.07
CA ILE A 29 1.17 -10.21 -10.30
C ILE A 29 1.98 -11.41 -10.81
N ALA A 30 2.71 -12.10 -9.92
CA ALA A 30 3.52 -13.26 -10.28
C ALA A 30 2.73 -14.42 -10.89
N ASN A 31 1.52 -14.66 -10.36
CA ASN A 31 0.69 -15.81 -10.73
C ASN A 31 -0.39 -15.47 -11.76
N GLY A 32 -0.73 -14.19 -11.92
CA GLY A 32 -1.93 -13.73 -12.60
C GLY A 32 -1.74 -13.15 -14.00
N ASP A 33 -0.56 -12.61 -14.33
CA ASP A 33 -0.29 -12.08 -15.68
C ASP A 33 1.20 -12.09 -16.04
N TRP A 34 1.51 -12.51 -17.26
CA TRP A 34 2.84 -12.97 -17.63
C TRP A 34 3.58 -12.03 -18.61
N SER A 35 3.21 -10.76 -18.81
CA SER A 35 3.90 -9.91 -19.80
C SER A 35 5.23 -9.33 -19.29
N LEU A 36 5.30 -8.56 -18.19
CA LEU A 36 6.60 -8.04 -17.71
C LEU A 36 7.40 -9.02 -16.84
N VAL A 37 6.75 -9.89 -16.06
CA VAL A 37 7.43 -10.88 -15.18
C VAL A 37 8.26 -11.89 -16.01
N ARG A 38 7.84 -12.20 -17.24
CA ARG A 38 8.62 -13.01 -18.22
C ARG A 38 9.91 -12.34 -18.67
N HIS A 39 10.01 -11.02 -18.59
CA HIS A 39 11.20 -10.25 -18.97
C HIS A 39 12.13 -9.94 -17.79
N LEU A 40 11.65 -10.15 -16.56
CA LEU A 40 12.43 -10.10 -15.32
C LEU A 40 12.44 -11.45 -14.56
N PRO A 41 12.59 -12.62 -15.23
CA PRO A 41 12.56 -13.91 -14.56
C PRO A 41 13.77 -14.02 -13.63
N GLY A 42 13.52 -14.26 -12.34
CA GLY A 42 14.55 -14.42 -11.32
C GLY A 42 14.88 -13.16 -10.49
N TRP A 43 14.23 -12.02 -10.73
CA TRP A 43 14.41 -10.85 -9.85
C TRP A 43 13.63 -11.02 -8.55
N PRO A 44 14.19 -10.69 -7.37
CA PRO A 44 13.49 -10.80 -6.09
C PRO A 44 12.48 -9.66 -5.88
N PHE A 45 11.58 -9.44 -6.83
CA PHE A 45 10.60 -8.34 -6.82
C PHE A 45 9.65 -8.41 -5.62
N HIS A 46 9.34 -9.62 -5.13
CA HIS A 46 8.60 -9.84 -3.89
C HIS A 46 9.30 -9.21 -2.67
N VAL A 47 10.63 -9.33 -2.61
CA VAL A 47 11.46 -8.80 -1.51
C VAL A 47 11.47 -7.28 -1.54
N ALA A 48 11.43 -6.67 -2.73
CA ALA A 48 11.35 -5.23 -2.92
C ALA A 48 9.96 -4.64 -2.66
N ALA A 49 8.90 -5.41 -2.93
CA ALA A 49 7.52 -4.99 -2.72
C ALA A 49 7.22 -4.70 -1.24
N ILE A 50 7.82 -5.47 -0.32
CA ILE A 50 7.64 -5.33 1.13
C ILE A 50 8.10 -3.94 1.65
N PRO A 51 9.38 -3.54 1.52
CA PRO A 51 9.85 -2.25 2.02
C PRO A 51 9.25 -1.08 1.23
N GLY A 52 9.07 -1.22 -0.09
CA GLY A 52 8.46 -0.19 -0.93
C GLY A 52 7.02 0.13 -0.51
N ALA A 53 6.17 -0.89 -0.42
CA ALA A 53 4.78 -0.73 0.01
C ALA A 53 4.68 -0.30 1.48
N GLY A 54 5.52 -0.84 2.36
CA GLY A 54 5.54 -0.46 3.78
C GLY A 54 5.85 1.02 4.00
N LEU A 55 6.89 1.55 3.32
CA LEU A 55 7.25 2.96 3.38
C LEU A 55 6.16 3.85 2.77
N ALA A 56 5.60 3.47 1.61
CA ALA A 56 4.49 4.20 1.02
C ALA A 56 3.27 4.22 1.94
N GLY A 57 2.96 3.11 2.61
CA GLY A 57 1.91 3.03 3.62
C GLY A 57 2.09 4.05 4.75
N LEU A 58 3.32 4.25 5.23
CA LEU A 58 3.61 5.26 6.25
C LEU A 58 3.35 6.69 5.76
N LEU A 59 3.70 6.99 4.50
CA LEU A 59 3.50 8.30 3.89
C LEU A 59 2.02 8.61 3.66
N PHE A 60 1.25 7.64 3.17
CA PHE A 60 -0.14 7.82 2.75
C PHE A 60 -1.17 7.44 3.82
N CYS A 61 -0.76 6.98 5.00
CA CYS A 61 -1.63 6.53 6.11
C CYS A 61 -2.79 7.49 6.46
N ASN A 62 -2.56 8.81 6.33
CA ASN A 62 -3.57 9.81 6.68
C ASN A 62 -4.71 9.95 5.65
N ALA A 63 -4.52 9.48 4.43
CA ALA A 63 -5.53 9.51 3.38
C ALA A 63 -6.60 8.42 3.55
N PHE A 64 -6.28 7.35 4.29
CA PHE A 64 -7.18 6.21 4.51
C PHE A 64 -8.03 6.35 5.78
N GLY A 65 -9.15 5.63 5.80
CA GLY A 65 -10.03 5.47 6.97
C GLY A 65 -10.96 6.66 7.27
N ARG A 66 -11.19 7.55 6.30
CA ARG A 66 -12.18 8.63 6.40
C ARG A 66 -13.58 8.08 6.10
N GLU A 67 -14.59 8.58 6.81
CA GLU A 67 -15.97 8.12 6.63
C GLU A 67 -16.64 8.74 5.40
N GLY A 68 -17.69 8.08 4.91
CA GLY A 68 -18.52 8.55 3.80
C GLY A 68 -17.92 8.34 2.40
N PRO A 69 -18.67 8.67 1.34
CA PRO A 69 -18.28 8.43 -0.05
C PRO A 69 -17.03 9.23 -0.45
N VAL A 70 -16.89 10.46 0.04
CA VAL A 70 -15.70 11.30 -0.18
C VAL A 70 -14.44 10.65 0.41
N GLY A 71 -14.57 9.97 1.55
CA GLY A 71 -13.47 9.23 2.17
C GLY A 71 -12.95 8.08 1.30
N TRP A 72 -13.85 7.38 0.61
CA TRP A 72 -13.50 6.33 -0.35
C TRP A 72 -12.82 6.88 -1.61
N ILE A 73 -13.32 8.00 -2.15
CA ILE A 73 -12.71 8.65 -3.31
C ILE A 73 -11.26 9.06 -2.99
N ILE A 74 -11.05 9.73 -1.85
CA ILE A 74 -9.71 10.13 -1.39
C ILE A 74 -8.83 8.89 -1.21
N ALA A 75 -9.36 7.81 -0.64
CA ALA A 75 -8.60 6.58 -0.41
C ALA A 75 -8.19 5.89 -1.71
N ILE A 76 -9.05 5.86 -2.74
CA ILE A 76 -8.73 5.28 -4.04
C ILE A 76 -7.64 6.09 -4.75
N LEU A 77 -7.77 7.42 -4.77
CA LEU A 77 -6.76 8.31 -5.36
C LEU A 77 -5.41 8.16 -4.65
N ALA A 78 -5.44 8.14 -3.31
CA ALA A 78 -4.24 7.93 -2.51
C ALA A 78 -3.67 6.52 -2.69
N ALA A 79 -4.51 5.48 -2.86
CA ALA A 79 -4.07 4.11 -3.11
C ALA A 79 -3.32 4.00 -4.45
N ALA A 80 -3.82 4.64 -5.51
CA ALA A 80 -3.14 4.68 -6.79
C ALA A 80 -1.75 5.33 -6.65
N LEU A 81 -1.69 6.54 -6.08
CA LEU A 81 -0.42 7.25 -5.84
C LEU A 81 0.54 6.46 -4.94
N MET A 82 0.03 5.88 -3.85
CA MET A 82 0.79 5.04 -2.93
C MET A 82 1.37 3.80 -3.64
N THR A 83 0.63 3.23 -4.60
CA THR A 83 1.10 2.08 -5.39
C THR A 83 2.25 2.47 -6.31
N PHE A 84 2.15 3.62 -7.00
CA PHE A 84 3.25 4.14 -7.80
C PHE A 84 4.49 4.45 -6.95
N VAL A 85 4.32 5.20 -5.85
CA VAL A 85 5.43 5.55 -4.94
C VAL A 85 6.05 4.29 -4.34
N GLY A 86 5.24 3.34 -3.87
CA GLY A 86 5.72 2.09 -3.29
C GLY A 86 6.48 1.23 -4.29
N SER A 87 6.00 1.15 -5.53
CA SER A 87 6.67 0.42 -6.60
C SER A 87 8.01 1.05 -6.98
N VAL A 88 8.04 2.39 -7.14
CA VAL A 88 9.28 3.14 -7.43
C VAL A 88 10.31 2.95 -6.31
N LEU A 89 9.89 3.11 -5.05
CA LEU A 89 10.78 2.93 -3.89
C LEU A 89 11.29 1.49 -3.79
N GLY A 90 10.41 0.51 -3.93
CA GLY A 90 10.78 -0.90 -3.88
C GLY A 90 11.78 -1.25 -4.98
N ALA A 91 11.47 -0.91 -6.23
CA ALA A 91 12.32 -1.20 -7.37
C ALA A 91 13.68 -0.46 -7.30
N GLN A 92 13.71 0.78 -6.81
CA GLN A 92 14.95 1.51 -6.60
C GLN A 92 15.83 0.87 -5.52
N LEU A 93 15.25 0.44 -4.39
CA LEU A 93 15.97 -0.30 -3.34
C LEU A 93 16.55 -1.62 -3.88
N LEU A 94 15.80 -2.32 -4.72
CA LEU A 94 16.25 -3.53 -5.39
C LEU A 94 17.45 -3.26 -6.31
N THR A 95 17.38 -2.25 -7.17
CA THR A 95 18.47 -1.96 -8.12
C THR A 95 19.72 -1.46 -7.41
N MET A 96 19.58 -0.70 -6.32
CA MET A 96 20.72 -0.27 -5.49
C MET A 96 21.37 -1.45 -4.78
N SER A 97 20.59 -2.35 -4.18
CA SER A 97 21.15 -3.56 -3.53
C SER A 97 21.80 -4.51 -4.54
N ALA A 98 21.21 -4.70 -5.71
CA ALA A 98 21.80 -5.48 -6.80
C ALA A 98 23.11 -4.85 -7.31
N ALA A 99 23.19 -3.52 -7.43
CA ALA A 99 24.41 -2.83 -7.85
C ALA A 99 25.56 -3.01 -6.86
N VAL A 100 25.26 -2.99 -5.55
CA VAL A 100 26.26 -3.22 -4.47
C VAL A 100 26.80 -4.66 -4.50
N VAL A 101 25.93 -5.64 -4.74
CA VAL A 101 26.29 -7.07 -4.68
C VAL A 101 26.92 -7.58 -5.98
N LEU A 102 26.49 -7.08 -7.15
CA LEU A 102 26.86 -7.62 -8.46
C LEU A 102 27.79 -6.69 -9.28
N GLY A 103 28.22 -5.55 -8.72
CA GLY A 103 29.16 -4.64 -9.37
C GLY A 103 28.62 -3.93 -10.62
N GLY A 104 27.30 -3.87 -10.80
CA GLY A 104 26.64 -3.46 -12.05
C GLY A 104 26.15 -2.00 -12.10
N SER A 105 26.19 -1.43 -13.32
CA SER A 105 25.81 -0.06 -13.73
C SER A 105 24.30 0.30 -13.66
N ILE A 106 23.45 -0.52 -13.04
CA ILE A 106 21.97 -0.43 -13.20
C ILE A 106 21.31 0.53 -12.18
N MET A 107 22.10 1.35 -11.46
CA MET A 107 21.62 2.14 -10.31
C MET A 107 20.43 3.08 -10.57
N ASN A 108 20.18 3.48 -11.83
CA ASN A 108 19.21 4.54 -12.14
C ASN A 108 17.92 4.07 -12.84
N LEU A 109 17.75 2.77 -13.11
CA LEU A 109 16.56 2.27 -13.83
C LEU A 109 15.43 1.77 -12.90
N GLY A 110 15.68 1.62 -11.60
CA GLY A 110 14.74 1.05 -10.65
C GLY A 110 13.39 1.77 -10.61
N GLY A 111 13.40 3.10 -10.53
CA GLY A 111 12.16 3.88 -10.54
C GLY A 111 11.31 3.70 -11.81
N ALA A 112 11.92 3.66 -12.99
CA ALA A 112 11.22 3.45 -14.25
C ALA A 112 10.62 2.03 -14.33
N LEU A 113 11.38 1.01 -13.90
CA LEU A 113 10.91 -0.37 -13.82
C LEU A 113 9.71 -0.49 -12.87
N GLY A 114 9.76 0.18 -11.71
CA GLY A 114 8.64 0.21 -10.77
C GLY A 114 7.36 0.77 -11.40
N MET A 115 7.44 1.86 -12.17
CA MET A 115 6.27 2.41 -12.85
C MET A 115 5.73 1.47 -13.95
N LEU A 116 6.62 0.87 -14.75
CA LEU A 116 6.23 -0.07 -15.80
C LEU A 116 5.49 -1.28 -15.23
N VAL A 117 5.96 -1.83 -14.10
CA VAL A 117 5.29 -2.95 -13.44
C VAL A 117 3.86 -2.58 -13.03
N VAL A 118 3.62 -1.37 -12.51
CA VAL A 118 2.26 -0.93 -12.12
C VAL A 118 1.35 -0.83 -13.35
N VAL A 119 1.83 -0.23 -14.44
CA VAL A 119 1.03 -0.03 -15.67
C VAL A 119 0.72 -1.37 -16.34
N ASP A 120 1.70 -2.25 -16.46
CA ASP A 120 1.52 -3.59 -17.03
C ASP A 120 0.55 -4.43 -16.17
N SER A 121 0.72 -4.40 -14.85
CA SER A 121 -0.15 -5.11 -13.91
C SER A 121 -1.61 -4.62 -13.94
N ALA A 122 -1.85 -3.36 -14.32
CA ALA A 122 -3.19 -2.80 -14.45
C ALA A 122 -3.96 -3.33 -15.67
N THR A 123 -3.31 -4.09 -16.56
CA THR A 123 -4.00 -4.78 -17.66
C THR A 123 -4.70 -6.06 -17.18
N SER A 124 -4.29 -6.60 -16.03
CA SER A 124 -4.80 -7.85 -15.48
C SER A 124 -6.03 -7.62 -14.59
N PRO A 125 -7.23 -8.14 -14.95
CA PRO A 125 -8.41 -8.03 -14.10
C PRO A 125 -8.21 -8.67 -12.72
N LEU A 126 -7.47 -9.79 -12.66
CA LEU A 126 -7.19 -10.49 -11.41
C LEU A 126 -6.35 -9.62 -10.47
N VAL A 127 -5.28 -9.01 -10.97
CA VAL A 127 -4.42 -8.13 -10.16
C VAL A 127 -5.20 -6.90 -9.68
N ILE A 128 -6.03 -6.31 -10.55
CA ILE A 128 -6.90 -5.19 -10.16
C ILE A 128 -7.84 -5.60 -9.02
N CYS A 129 -8.49 -6.77 -9.12
CA CYS A 129 -9.38 -7.27 -8.07
C CYS A 129 -8.65 -7.46 -6.74
N VAL A 130 -7.48 -8.13 -6.75
CA VAL A 130 -6.68 -8.36 -5.54
C VAL A 130 -6.19 -7.03 -4.95
N TRP A 131 -5.78 -6.09 -5.80
CA TRP A 131 -5.37 -4.75 -5.40
C TRP A 131 -6.52 -3.98 -4.76
N LEU A 132 -7.70 -3.93 -5.40
CA LEU A 132 -8.89 -3.25 -4.87
C LEU A 132 -9.30 -3.82 -3.50
N LEU A 133 -9.33 -5.15 -3.36
CA LEU A 133 -9.65 -5.81 -2.09
C LEU A 133 -8.64 -5.46 -1.00
N SER A 134 -7.34 -5.44 -1.34
CA SER A 134 -6.27 -5.08 -0.42
C SER A 134 -6.39 -3.62 0.03
N MET A 135 -6.65 -2.70 -0.89
CA MET A 135 -6.80 -1.27 -0.58
C MET A 135 -8.08 -0.98 0.22
N ALA A 136 -9.16 -1.68 -0.07
CA ALA A 136 -10.39 -1.63 0.72
C ALA A 136 -10.14 -2.14 2.16
N ALA A 137 -9.43 -3.26 2.32
CA ALA A 137 -9.06 -3.79 3.63
C ALA A 137 -8.20 -2.80 4.42
N LEU A 138 -7.21 -2.16 3.78
CA LEU A 138 -6.39 -1.11 4.39
C LEU A 138 -7.23 0.11 4.80
N HIS A 139 -8.17 0.53 3.96
CA HIS A 139 -9.08 1.63 4.28
C HIS A 139 -9.91 1.32 5.53
N LEU A 140 -10.51 0.12 5.60
CA LEU A 140 -11.31 -0.33 6.73
C LEU A 140 -10.46 -0.52 8.00
N LEU A 141 -9.26 -1.08 7.87
CA LEU A 141 -8.29 -1.19 8.96
C LEU A 141 -7.96 0.19 9.52
N ARG A 142 -7.66 1.16 8.67
CA ARG A 142 -7.35 2.53 9.13
C ARG A 142 -8.55 3.18 9.79
N ARG A 143 -9.76 2.95 9.29
CA ARG A 143 -11.00 3.42 9.93
C ARG A 143 -11.16 2.84 11.33
N LYS A 144 -10.90 1.53 11.49
CA LYS A 144 -10.92 0.84 12.79
C LYS A 144 -9.88 1.43 13.74
N LEU A 145 -8.64 1.64 13.27
CA LEU A 145 -7.56 2.23 14.07
C LEU A 145 -7.89 3.66 14.52
N ARG A 146 -8.65 4.42 13.73
CA ARG A 146 -9.15 5.76 14.11
C ARG A 146 -10.36 5.74 15.06
N GLY A 147 -10.88 4.57 15.44
CA GLY A 147 -12.07 4.43 16.28
C GLY A 147 -13.41 4.56 15.53
N GLY A 148 -13.42 4.60 14.19
CA GLY A 148 -14.60 4.83 13.35
C GLY A 148 -15.57 3.65 13.20
N TRP A 149 -15.62 2.73 14.17
CA TRP A 149 -16.62 1.65 14.23
C TRP A 149 -17.80 1.98 15.16
N ILE A 150 -17.71 3.06 15.94
CA ILE A 150 -18.80 3.52 16.80
C ILE A 150 -19.66 4.49 15.98
N PRO A 151 -20.93 4.17 15.66
CA PRO A 151 -21.81 5.14 15.02
C PRO A 151 -21.92 6.40 15.90
N PRO A 152 -22.05 7.60 15.31
CA PRO A 152 -22.23 8.82 16.10
C PRO A 152 -23.36 8.60 17.10
N ARG A 153 -23.08 8.86 18.38
CA ARG A 153 -24.04 8.75 19.49
C ARG A 153 -25.23 9.67 19.26
N ILE A 154 -26.19 9.23 18.45
CA ILE A 154 -27.53 9.82 18.34
C ILE A 154 -28.31 9.61 19.65
N TRP A 155 -27.79 8.80 20.58
CA TRP A 155 -28.49 8.37 21.80
C TRP A 155 -28.12 9.11 23.09
N SER A 156 -27.20 10.08 23.11
CA SER A 156 -26.84 10.75 24.38
C SER A 156 -27.59 12.06 24.66
N ARG A 157 -28.50 12.52 23.78
CA ARG A 157 -29.34 13.71 24.06
C ARG A 157 -30.77 13.41 24.50
N LYS A 158 -31.24 12.16 24.43
CA LYS A 158 -32.58 11.78 24.91
C LYS A 158 -32.64 11.29 26.37
N MET A 159 -31.50 11.15 27.05
CA MET A 159 -31.46 10.68 28.45
C MET A 159 -31.20 11.79 29.49
N LEU A 160 -31.18 13.07 29.08
CA LEU A 160 -31.04 14.21 30.00
C LEU A 160 -32.34 15.00 30.15
N SER A 161 -33.49 14.42 29.80
CA SER A 161 -34.81 15.06 29.93
C SER A 161 -35.84 14.18 30.64
N LEU A 162 -35.40 13.40 31.64
CA LEU A 162 -36.27 12.77 32.63
C LEU A 162 -35.67 12.98 34.02
#